data_AF-A0A225VK49-F1
#
_entry.id   AF-A0A225VK49-F1
#
_cell.length_a   1.000
_cell.length_b   1.000
_cell.length_c   1.000
_cell.angle_alpha   90.00
_cell.angle_beta   90.00
_cell.angle_gamma   90.00
#
_symmetry.space_group_name_H-M   'P 1'
#
loop_
_entity.id
_entity.type
_entity.pdbx_description
1 polymer ?
#
loop_
_entity_poly.entity_id
_entity_poly.type
_entity_poly.pdbx_seq_one_letter_code
_entity_poly.pdbx_strand_id
1 'polypeptide(L)'
;MSAVVDAIFGSYDVKNAKQWRDEDLLHREQQKQWREDAFRRESEWRRAYLERERRMAKLESEKRLIGARHQELQTVSQLSAILAFFSIMFIQEIKSLKEDTSEPLVVVYGTVGVLEFLCMLLCSLTCTLLLLALTRFVTHTLDGEVYRLSDAELDSVSPFTDWWIGKCEQEWVLAYQLFRTGASFFLVAIALASWMVLARSMIASAVVSVLCAGGLLYYNLQIASRWRYLVKVSINRRMSVPLP
;
A
#
# COMPACT_ATOMS: atom_id res chain seq x y z
N MET A 1 22.50 94.28 -17.39
CA MET A 1 23.11 92.99 -17.00
C MET A 1 22.32 92.26 -15.90
N SER A 2 21.77 92.94 -14.88
CA SER A 2 20.95 92.31 -13.83
C SER A 2 19.74 91.50 -14.36
N ALA A 3 18.94 92.07 -15.27
CA ALA A 3 17.72 91.42 -15.79
C ALA A 3 17.97 90.14 -16.62
N VAL A 4 19.13 90.02 -17.28
CA VAL A 4 19.50 88.81 -18.05
C VAL A 4 19.92 87.70 -17.09
N VAL A 5 20.62 88.07 -16.02
CA VAL A 5 21.06 87.15 -14.97
C VAL A 5 19.84 86.63 -14.18
N ASP A 6 18.87 87.48 -13.82
CA ASP A 6 17.62 87.06 -13.17
C ASP A 6 16.75 86.18 -14.08
N ALA A 7 16.70 86.45 -15.39
CA ALA A 7 15.98 85.59 -16.34
C ALA A 7 16.66 84.22 -16.52
N ILE A 8 17.99 84.17 -16.50
CA ILE A 8 18.76 82.92 -16.57
C ILE A 8 18.57 82.11 -15.27
N PHE A 9 18.70 82.75 -14.09
CA PHE A 9 18.48 82.09 -12.80
C PHE A 9 17.03 81.62 -12.63
N GLY A 10 16.04 82.43 -13.04
CA GLY A 10 14.63 82.02 -13.04
C GLY A 10 14.35 80.85 -13.99
N SER A 11 14.97 80.83 -15.17
CA SER A 11 14.84 79.70 -16.10
C SER A 11 15.51 78.41 -15.60
N TYR A 12 16.60 78.54 -14.84
CA TYR A 12 17.29 77.42 -14.21
C TYR A 12 16.45 76.84 -13.06
N ASP A 13 15.89 77.70 -12.21
CA ASP A 13 15.06 77.28 -11.08
C ASP A 13 13.77 76.58 -11.55
N VAL A 14 13.13 77.10 -12.61
CA VAL A 14 11.96 76.45 -13.24
C VAL A 14 12.31 75.09 -13.85
N LYS A 15 13.49 74.95 -14.49
CA LYS A 15 13.96 73.67 -15.02
C LYS A 15 14.25 72.67 -13.91
N ASN A 16 14.90 73.11 -12.83
CA ASN A 16 15.23 72.27 -11.68
C ASN A 16 13.96 71.81 -10.95
N ALA A 17 12.99 72.71 -10.72
CA ALA A 17 11.70 72.37 -10.13
C ALA A 17 10.87 71.41 -10.99
N LYS A 18 10.99 71.50 -12.33
CA LYS A 18 10.37 70.52 -13.24
C LYS A 18 11.09 69.17 -13.15
N GLN A 19 12.41 69.16 -13.19
CA GLN A 19 13.23 67.96 -13.07
C GLN A 19 12.95 67.21 -11.77
N TRP A 20 12.91 67.90 -10.62
CA TRP A 20 12.58 67.29 -9.34
C TRP A 20 11.17 66.68 -9.30
N ARG A 21 10.20 67.33 -9.96
CA ARG A 21 8.85 66.77 -10.07
C ARG A 21 8.80 65.54 -10.95
N ASP A 22 9.51 65.54 -12.08
CA ASP A 22 9.58 64.40 -12.99
C ASP A 22 10.30 63.22 -12.30
N GLU A 23 11.38 63.48 -11.55
CA GLU A 23 12.09 62.49 -10.72
C GLU A 23 11.22 61.92 -9.59
N ASP A 24 10.44 62.75 -8.89
CA ASP A 24 9.53 62.29 -7.84
C ASP A 24 8.37 61.44 -8.40
N LEU A 25 7.83 61.81 -9.56
CA LEU A 25 6.83 61.00 -10.27
C LEU A 25 7.40 59.63 -10.68
N LEU A 26 8.60 59.61 -11.28
CA LEU A 26 9.29 58.36 -11.62
C LEU A 26 9.58 57.50 -10.40
N HIS A 27 10.00 58.12 -9.28
CA HIS A 27 10.26 57.40 -8.04
C HIS A 27 8.99 56.74 -7.50
N ARG A 28 7.85 57.44 -7.52
CA ARG A 28 6.55 56.88 -7.11
C ARG A 28 6.09 55.75 -8.01
N GLU A 29 6.31 55.86 -9.31
CA GLU A 29 6.01 54.80 -10.28
C GLU A 29 6.86 53.55 -10.02
N GLN A 30 8.16 53.71 -9.79
CA GLN A 30 9.06 52.61 -9.40
C GLN A 30 8.61 51.94 -8.09
N GLN A 31 8.25 52.73 -7.07
CA GLN A 31 7.72 52.19 -5.82
C GLN A 31 6.39 51.44 -6.01
N LYS A 32 5.55 51.88 -6.95
CA LYS A 32 4.31 51.16 -7.29
C LYS A 32 4.63 49.83 -7.98
N GLN A 33 5.54 49.83 -8.95
CA GLN A 33 6.02 48.62 -9.62
C GLN A 33 6.63 47.63 -8.62
N TRP A 34 7.50 48.09 -7.72
CA TRP A 34 8.10 47.22 -6.70
C TRP A 34 7.08 46.59 -5.76
N ARG A 35 6.00 47.31 -5.41
CA ARG A 35 4.91 46.75 -4.61
C ARG A 35 4.11 45.70 -5.37
N GLU A 36 3.80 45.97 -6.63
CA GLU A 36 3.10 45.02 -7.49
C GLU A 36 3.93 43.75 -7.73
N ASP A 37 5.24 43.90 -7.97
CA ASP A 37 6.17 42.79 -8.15
C ASP A 37 6.41 42.01 -6.86
N ALA A 38 6.47 42.68 -5.70
CA ALA A 38 6.56 42.01 -4.40
C ALA A 38 5.30 41.17 -4.14
N PHE A 39 4.11 41.72 -4.38
CA PHE A 39 2.86 41.00 -4.23
C PHE A 39 2.77 39.81 -5.20
N ARG A 40 3.16 40.00 -6.46
CA ARG A 40 3.16 38.94 -7.47
C ARG A 40 4.10 37.80 -7.07
N ARG A 41 5.35 38.11 -6.72
CA ARG A 41 6.34 37.11 -6.26
C ARG A 41 5.87 36.38 -5.02
N GLU A 42 5.27 37.08 -4.06
CA GLU A 42 4.73 36.44 -2.86
C GLU A 42 3.57 35.49 -3.21
N SER A 43 2.66 35.91 -4.09
CA SER A 43 1.54 35.08 -4.53
C SER A 43 1.99 33.83 -5.28
N GLU A 44 2.98 33.96 -6.17
CA GLU A 44 3.59 32.86 -6.91
C GLU A 44 4.33 31.91 -5.98
N TRP A 45 5.09 32.44 -5.03
CA TRP A 45 5.79 31.65 -4.02
C TRP A 45 4.81 30.86 -3.15
N ARG A 46 3.73 31.48 -2.68
CA ARG A 46 2.69 30.80 -1.90
C ARG A 46 1.99 29.70 -2.70
N ARG A 47 1.67 29.93 -3.98
CA ARG A 47 1.08 28.90 -4.85
C ARG A 47 2.03 27.71 -5.03
N ALA A 48 3.28 27.98 -5.41
CA ALA A 48 4.29 26.94 -5.57
C ALA A 48 4.56 26.17 -4.26
N TYR A 49 4.49 26.85 -3.11
CA TYR A 49 4.62 26.22 -1.80
C TYR A 49 3.45 25.27 -1.52
N LEU A 50 2.21 25.74 -1.70
CA LEU A 50 1.00 24.92 -1.49
C LEU A 50 0.95 23.71 -2.43
N GLU A 51 1.34 23.87 -3.69
CA GLU A 51 1.43 22.76 -4.65
C GLU A 51 2.43 21.68 -4.18
N ARG A 52 3.60 22.10 -3.69
CA ARG A 52 4.60 21.18 -3.14
C ARG A 52 4.07 20.46 -1.90
N GLU A 53 3.44 21.19 -0.98
CA GLU A 53 2.88 20.63 0.25
C GLU A 53 1.81 19.57 -0.05
N ARG A 54 0.89 19.85 -0.99
CA ARG A 54 -0.12 18.87 -1.43
C ARG A 54 0.49 17.63 -2.04
N ARG A 55 1.49 17.77 -2.91
CA ARG A 55 2.18 16.61 -3.53
C ARG A 55 2.90 15.77 -2.47
N MET A 56 3.54 16.40 -1.48
CA MET A 56 4.18 15.69 -0.36
C MET A 56 3.15 14.96 0.51
N ALA A 57 2.02 15.60 0.83
CA ALA A 57 0.94 14.98 1.59
C ALA A 57 0.34 13.77 0.85
N LYS A 58 0.13 13.90 -0.47
CA LYS A 58 -0.35 12.81 -1.31
C LYS A 58 0.65 11.65 -1.32
N LEU A 59 1.93 11.93 -1.54
CA LEU A 59 3.00 10.94 -1.54
C LEU A 59 3.08 10.20 -0.19
N GLU A 60 2.93 10.91 0.92
CA GLU A 60 2.88 10.29 2.25
C GLU A 60 1.65 9.40 2.42
N SER A 61 0.47 9.84 1.95
CA SER A 61 -0.75 9.04 2.01
C SER A 61 -0.63 7.73 1.22
N GLU A 62 -0.04 7.76 0.03
CA GLU A 62 0.21 6.58 -0.80
C GLU A 62 1.26 5.66 -0.13
N LYS A 63 2.33 6.23 0.45
CA LYS A 63 3.32 5.45 1.22
C LYS A 63 2.71 4.75 2.43
N ARG A 64 1.74 5.38 3.13
CA ARG A 64 1.01 4.74 4.25
C ARG A 64 0.16 3.57 3.77
N LEU A 65 -0.53 3.72 2.63
CA LEU A 65 -1.32 2.64 2.04
C LEU A 65 -0.43 1.47 1.62
N ILE A 66 0.71 1.75 1.00
CA ILE A 66 1.71 0.75 0.64
C ILE A 66 2.28 0.06 1.89
N GLY A 67 2.59 0.84 2.94
CA GLY A 67 3.08 0.32 4.21
C GLY A 67 2.09 -0.65 4.86
N ALA A 68 0.79 -0.32 4.84
CA ALA A 68 -0.26 -1.21 5.35
C ALA A 68 -0.31 -2.55 4.58
N ARG A 69 -0.23 -2.50 3.24
CA ARG A 69 -0.21 -3.71 2.40
C ARG A 69 1.07 -4.52 2.57
N HIS A 70 2.21 -3.86 2.72
CA HIS A 70 3.48 -4.51 3.00
C HIS A 70 3.40 -5.30 4.32
N GLN A 71 2.87 -4.69 5.38
CA GLN A 71 2.71 -5.34 6.68
C GLN A 71 1.73 -6.52 6.61
N GLU A 72 0.64 -6.40 5.86
CA GLU A 72 -0.32 -7.49 5.63
C GLU A 72 0.36 -8.69 4.94
N LEU A 73 1.03 -8.47 3.81
CA LEU A 73 1.76 -9.50 3.07
C LEU A 73 2.85 -10.16 3.92
N GLN A 74 3.60 -9.36 4.68
CA GLN A 74 4.65 -9.87 5.56
C GLN A 74 4.08 -10.76 6.66
N THR A 75 3.00 -10.35 7.30
CA THR A 75 2.34 -11.12 8.37
C THR A 75 1.79 -12.44 7.83
N VAL A 76 1.14 -12.42 6.66
CA VAL A 76 0.63 -13.65 6.01
C VAL A 76 1.77 -14.59 5.65
N SER A 77 2.86 -14.08 5.07
CA SER A 77 4.04 -14.89 4.75
C SER A 77 4.65 -15.51 6.00
N GLN A 78 4.82 -14.74 7.08
CA GLN A 78 5.37 -15.25 8.34
C GLN A 78 4.48 -16.33 8.96
N LEU A 79 3.17 -16.12 9.00
CA LEU A 79 2.22 -17.13 9.50
C LEU A 79 2.25 -18.40 8.66
N SER A 80 2.29 -18.29 7.33
CA SER A 80 2.37 -19.45 6.44
C SER A 80 3.65 -20.26 6.65
N ALA A 81 4.79 -19.59 6.89
CA ALA A 81 6.07 -20.24 7.15
C ALA A 81 6.08 -20.97 8.49
N ILE A 82 5.51 -20.36 9.53
CA ILE A 82 5.38 -20.98 10.87
C ILE A 82 4.50 -22.24 10.80
N LEU A 83 3.36 -22.17 10.11
CA LEU A 83 2.49 -23.33 9.93
C LEU A 83 3.20 -24.45 9.16
N ALA A 84 3.85 -24.13 8.03
CA ALA A 84 4.64 -25.11 7.27
C ALA A 84 5.74 -25.77 8.11
N PHE A 85 6.43 -24.98 8.96
CA PHE A 85 7.45 -25.50 9.88
C PHE A 85 6.85 -26.48 10.88
N PHE A 86 5.73 -26.11 11.54
CA PHE A 86 5.07 -27.01 12.48
C PHE A 86 4.63 -28.31 11.83
N SER A 87 4.09 -28.26 10.61
CA SER A 87 3.62 -29.44 9.91
C SER A 87 4.75 -30.42 9.60
N ILE A 88 5.93 -29.92 9.21
CA ILE A 88 7.13 -30.78 9.05
C ILE A 88 7.55 -31.40 10.39
N MET A 89 7.60 -30.60 11.47
CA MET A 89 7.97 -31.10 12.80
C MET A 89 7.02 -32.20 13.27
N PHE A 90 5.70 -32.03 13.08
CA PHE A 90 4.71 -33.05 13.41
C PHE A 90 4.88 -34.34 12.61
N ILE A 91 5.19 -34.24 11.30
CA ILE A 91 5.47 -35.42 10.47
C ILE A 91 6.70 -36.18 10.98
N GLN A 92 7.75 -35.46 11.41
CA GLN A 92 8.97 -36.07 11.96
C GLN A 92 8.71 -36.76 13.30
N GLU A 93 7.96 -36.12 14.19
CA GLU A 93 7.63 -36.67 15.51
C GLU A 93 6.81 -37.95 15.40
N ILE A 94 5.78 -37.96 14.54
CA ILE A 94 4.91 -39.14 14.33
C ILE A 94 5.68 -40.31 13.72
N LYS A 95 6.68 -40.05 12.86
CA LYS A 95 7.54 -41.11 12.32
C LYS A 95 8.33 -41.83 13.42
N SER A 96 8.64 -41.16 14.54
CA SER A 96 9.35 -41.78 15.65
C SER A 96 8.46 -42.72 16.50
N LEU A 97 7.14 -42.52 16.51
CA LEU A 97 6.17 -43.29 17.30
C LEU A 97 5.61 -44.56 16.60
N LYS A 98 6.21 -44.98 15.49
CA LYS A 98 5.65 -45.89 14.48
C LYS A 98 5.56 -47.39 14.86
N GLU A 99 5.44 -47.77 16.13
CA GLU A 99 5.48 -49.20 16.48
C GLU A 99 4.15 -49.95 16.31
N ASP A 100 2.99 -49.27 16.21
CA ASP A 100 1.69 -49.99 16.25
C ASP A 100 0.51 -49.34 15.48
N THR A 101 0.78 -48.54 14.44
CA THR A 101 -0.27 -47.77 13.70
C THR A 101 -0.69 -48.41 12.37
N SER A 102 -2.00 -48.39 12.08
CA SER A 102 -2.58 -48.85 10.82
C SER A 102 -2.01 -48.14 9.58
N GLU A 103 -1.47 -48.90 8.63
CA GLU A 103 -0.87 -48.40 7.37
C GLU A 103 -1.72 -47.38 6.59
N PRO A 104 -3.04 -47.56 6.36
CA PRO A 104 -3.81 -46.62 5.53
C PRO A 104 -3.90 -45.22 6.14
N LEU A 105 -3.92 -45.12 7.48
CA LEU A 105 -4.05 -43.84 8.18
C LEU A 105 -2.77 -43.00 8.08
N VAL A 106 -1.61 -43.67 8.07
CA VAL A 106 -0.30 -43.06 7.84
C VAL A 106 -0.21 -42.48 6.41
N VAL A 107 -0.71 -43.20 5.41
CA VAL A 107 -0.72 -42.74 4.01
C VAL A 107 -1.59 -41.50 3.86
N VAL A 108 -2.82 -41.52 4.40
CA VAL A 108 -3.73 -40.37 4.32
C VAL A 108 -3.14 -39.16 5.04
N TYR A 109 -2.64 -39.32 6.26
CA TYR A 109 -1.97 -38.23 6.99
C TYR A 109 -0.77 -37.65 6.21
N GLY A 110 0.09 -38.51 5.65
CA GLY A 110 1.23 -38.08 4.85
C GLY A 110 0.82 -37.28 3.60
N THR A 111 -0.21 -37.72 2.88
CA THR A 111 -0.69 -37.00 1.69
C THR A 111 -1.25 -35.62 2.03
N VAL A 112 -2.06 -35.52 3.10
CA VAL A 112 -2.62 -34.24 3.55
C VAL A 112 -1.52 -33.31 4.05
N GLY A 113 -0.56 -33.81 4.84
CA GLY A 113 0.55 -33.00 5.36
C GLY A 113 1.50 -32.48 4.25
N VAL A 114 1.78 -33.29 3.22
CA VAL A 114 2.58 -32.82 2.08
C VAL A 114 1.82 -31.78 1.25
N LEU A 115 0.52 -31.99 1.02
CA LEU A 115 -0.31 -31.04 0.29
C LEU A 115 -0.42 -29.70 1.03
N GLU A 116 -0.60 -29.76 2.34
CA GLU A 116 -0.58 -28.59 3.22
C GLU A 116 0.75 -27.82 3.11
N PHE A 117 1.88 -28.52 3.23
CA PHE A 117 3.21 -27.92 3.11
C PHE A 117 3.41 -27.24 1.75
N LEU A 118 3.03 -27.89 0.65
CA LEU A 118 3.12 -27.31 -0.68
C LEU A 118 2.26 -26.05 -0.82
N CYS A 119 1.02 -26.07 -0.32
CA CYS A 119 0.14 -24.89 -0.33
C CYS A 119 0.76 -23.72 0.46
N MET A 120 1.27 -23.97 1.66
CA MET A 120 1.89 -22.93 2.49
C MET A 120 3.20 -22.40 1.91
N LEU A 121 4.02 -23.28 1.34
CA LEU A 121 5.26 -22.88 0.67
C LEU A 121 4.97 -21.99 -0.54
N LEU A 122 4.03 -22.37 -1.40
CA LEU A 122 3.62 -21.57 -2.55
C LEU A 122 3.00 -20.23 -2.12
N CYS A 123 2.22 -20.21 -1.04
CA CYS A 123 1.72 -18.97 -0.43
C CYS A 123 2.87 -18.05 0.02
N SER A 124 3.86 -18.59 0.74
CA SER A 124 5.01 -17.78 1.19
C SER A 124 5.85 -17.27 0.01
N LEU A 125 6.08 -18.10 -1.00
CA LEU A 125 6.80 -17.70 -2.22
C LEU A 125 6.06 -16.60 -2.99
N THR A 126 4.74 -16.73 -3.18
CA THR A 126 3.95 -15.69 -3.85
C THR A 126 3.93 -14.38 -3.05
N CYS A 127 3.78 -14.44 -1.72
CA CYS A 127 3.86 -13.26 -0.86
C CYS A 127 5.24 -12.58 -0.92
N THR A 128 6.34 -13.34 -0.95
CA THR A 128 7.70 -12.76 -1.07
C THR A 128 7.94 -12.13 -2.43
N LEU A 129 7.46 -12.72 -3.52
CA LEU A 129 7.50 -12.11 -4.85
C LEU A 129 6.69 -10.81 -4.91
N LEU A 130 5.50 -10.79 -4.30
CA LEU A 130 4.67 -9.58 -4.18
C LEU A 130 5.37 -8.49 -3.35
N LEU A 131 6.01 -8.85 -2.23
CA LEU A 131 6.80 -7.93 -1.42
C LEU A 131 7.98 -7.35 -2.21
N LEU A 132 8.64 -8.15 -3.05
CA LEU A 132 9.73 -7.68 -3.91
C LEU A 132 9.22 -6.73 -5.01
N ALA A 133 8.08 -7.05 -5.63
CA ALA A 133 7.44 -6.16 -6.59
C ALA A 133 7.02 -4.83 -5.93
N LEU A 134 6.47 -4.89 -4.71
CA LEU A 134 6.04 -3.72 -3.94
C LEU A 134 7.22 -2.84 -3.55
N THR A 135 8.30 -3.42 -3.04
CA THR A 135 9.51 -2.65 -2.68
C THR A 135 10.12 -1.98 -3.91
N ARG A 136 10.18 -2.66 -5.06
CA ARG A 136 10.62 -2.06 -6.33
C ARG A 136 9.71 -0.92 -6.79
N PHE A 137 8.39 -1.05 -6.60
CA PHE A 137 7.45 0.01 -6.95
C PHE A 137 7.66 1.26 -6.10
N VAL A 138 7.84 1.08 -4.78
CA VAL A 138 8.10 2.18 -3.85
C VAL A 138 9.40 2.91 -4.18
N THR A 139 10.46 2.17 -4.53
CA THR A 139 11.79 2.77 -4.75
C THR A 139 11.95 3.43 -6.12
N HIS A 140 11.34 2.90 -7.18
CA HIS A 140 11.64 3.35 -8.54
C HIS A 140 10.50 4.03 -9.28
N THR A 141 9.24 3.73 -8.97
CA THR A 141 8.12 4.20 -9.77
C THR A 141 7.20 5.15 -9.02
N LEU A 142 7.07 5.01 -7.70
CA LEU A 142 6.13 5.82 -6.91
C LEU A 142 6.40 7.31 -7.03
N ASP A 143 7.64 7.74 -6.76
CA ASP A 143 7.98 9.17 -6.80
C ASP A 143 7.77 9.72 -8.23
N GLY A 144 8.21 8.98 -9.25
CA GLY A 144 8.07 9.38 -10.66
C GLY A 144 6.62 9.51 -11.12
N GLU A 145 5.73 8.59 -10.72
CA GLU A 145 4.31 8.67 -11.03
C GLU A 145 3.67 9.86 -10.31
N VAL A 146 3.93 10.05 -9.00
CA VAL A 146 3.38 11.18 -8.22
C VAL A 146 3.79 12.54 -8.79
N TYR A 147 5.03 12.69 -9.27
CA TYR A 147 5.49 13.93 -9.92
C TYR A 147 4.83 14.21 -11.27
N ARG A 148 4.26 13.20 -11.94
CA ARG A 148 3.60 13.34 -13.25
C ARG A 148 2.11 13.65 -13.15
N LEU A 149 1.48 13.48 -11.98
CA LEU A 149 0.07 13.84 -11.79
C LEU A 149 -0.13 15.35 -11.88
N SER A 150 -1.19 15.76 -12.60
CA SER A 150 -1.64 17.14 -12.58
C SER A 150 -2.31 17.50 -11.25
N ASP A 151 -2.36 18.79 -10.92
CA ASP A 151 -2.96 19.26 -9.67
C ASP A 151 -4.46 18.91 -9.52
N ALA A 152 -5.17 18.68 -10.64
CA ALA A 152 -6.56 18.26 -10.63
C ALA A 152 -6.74 16.75 -10.37
N GLU A 153 -5.75 15.94 -10.77
CA GLU A 153 -5.77 14.48 -10.61
C GLU A 153 -5.21 14.04 -9.25
N LEU A 154 -4.48 14.94 -8.57
CA LEU A 154 -3.83 14.67 -7.29
C LEU A 154 -4.81 14.17 -6.21
N ASP A 155 -6.04 14.69 -6.21
CA ASP A 155 -7.06 14.32 -5.21
C ASP A 155 -7.90 13.09 -5.63
N SER A 156 -7.99 12.78 -6.93
CA SER A 156 -8.91 11.76 -7.45
C SER A 156 -8.23 10.42 -7.76
N VAL A 157 -6.97 10.43 -8.19
CA VAL A 157 -6.27 9.23 -8.66
C VAL A 157 -5.31 8.71 -7.58
N SER A 158 -5.29 7.38 -7.39
CA SER A 158 -4.31 6.69 -6.54
C SER A 158 -3.44 5.80 -7.42
N PRO A 159 -2.20 6.23 -7.76
CA PRO A 159 -1.34 5.50 -8.70
C PRO A 159 -0.96 4.11 -8.17
N PHE A 160 -0.87 3.94 -6.85
CA PHE A 160 -0.63 2.64 -6.25
C PHE A 160 -1.79 1.68 -6.51
N THR A 161 -3.03 2.13 -6.31
CA THR A 161 -4.21 1.28 -6.43
C THR A 161 -4.38 0.77 -7.86
N ASP A 162 -4.16 1.62 -8.85
CA ASP A 162 -4.26 1.24 -10.27
C ASP A 162 -3.16 0.24 -10.67
N TRP A 163 -1.93 0.47 -10.22
CA TRP A 163 -0.83 -0.46 -10.44
C TRP A 163 -1.08 -1.82 -9.77
N TRP A 164 -1.57 -1.81 -8.53
CA TRP A 164 -1.85 -3.01 -7.76
C TRP A 164 -2.94 -3.85 -8.40
N ILE A 165 -4.07 -3.23 -8.78
CA ILE A 165 -5.18 -3.92 -9.46
C ILE A 165 -4.72 -4.51 -10.80
N GLY A 166 -3.87 -3.78 -11.54
CA GLY A 166 -3.39 -4.21 -12.84
C GLY A 166 -2.41 -5.39 -12.82
N LYS A 167 -1.55 -5.49 -11.79
CA LYS A 167 -0.42 -6.43 -11.79
C LYS A 167 -0.40 -7.43 -10.62
N CYS A 168 -0.91 -7.04 -9.45
CA CYS A 168 -0.67 -7.79 -8.21
C CYS A 168 -1.95 -8.41 -7.64
N GLU A 169 -3.13 -7.87 -7.93
CA GLU A 169 -4.39 -8.32 -7.33
C GLU A 169 -4.68 -9.80 -7.60
N GLN A 170 -4.42 -10.28 -8.82
CA GLN A 170 -4.66 -11.68 -9.17
C GLN A 170 -3.74 -12.64 -8.39
N GLU A 171 -2.45 -12.31 -8.30
CA GLU A 171 -1.46 -13.10 -7.56
C GLU A 171 -1.73 -13.06 -6.06
N TRP A 172 -2.18 -11.90 -5.54
CA TRP A 172 -2.60 -11.77 -4.14
C TRP A 172 -3.80 -12.65 -3.81
N VAL A 173 -4.83 -12.64 -4.66
CA VAL A 173 -6.01 -13.50 -4.48
C VAL A 173 -5.61 -14.97 -4.52
N LEU A 174 -4.70 -15.36 -5.40
CA LEU A 174 -4.16 -16.72 -5.47
C LEU A 174 -3.40 -17.08 -4.18
N ALA A 175 -2.48 -16.23 -3.72
CA ALA A 175 -1.73 -16.43 -2.49
C ALA A 175 -2.67 -16.61 -1.28
N TYR A 176 -3.70 -15.76 -1.19
CA TYR A 176 -4.71 -15.86 -0.14
C TYR A 176 -5.53 -17.15 -0.22
N GLN A 177 -5.91 -17.59 -1.42
CA GLN A 177 -6.60 -18.87 -1.61
C GLN A 177 -5.72 -20.05 -1.16
N LEU A 178 -4.43 -20.05 -1.53
CA LEU A 178 -3.46 -21.05 -1.09
C LEU A 178 -3.28 -21.07 0.43
N PHE A 179 -3.18 -19.90 1.07
CA PHE A 179 -3.13 -19.79 2.52
C PHE A 179 -4.35 -20.42 3.18
N ARG A 180 -5.54 -20.12 2.65
CA ARG A 180 -6.81 -20.63 3.17
C ARG A 180 -6.96 -22.14 3.01
N THR A 181 -6.57 -22.67 1.85
CA THR A 181 -6.59 -24.12 1.61
C THR A 181 -5.56 -24.83 2.48
N GLY A 182 -4.35 -24.27 2.63
CA GLY A 182 -3.32 -24.78 3.52
C GLY A 182 -3.79 -24.81 4.98
N ALA A 183 -4.36 -23.71 5.49
CA ALA A 183 -4.86 -23.67 6.87
C ALA A 183 -5.98 -24.68 7.12
N SER A 184 -6.79 -24.98 6.10
CA SER A 184 -7.81 -26.02 6.19
C SER A 184 -7.18 -27.42 6.25
N PHE A 185 -6.18 -27.70 5.41
CA PHE A 185 -5.44 -28.97 5.48
C PHE A 185 -4.71 -29.16 6.80
N PHE A 186 -4.17 -28.10 7.40
CA PHE A 186 -3.55 -28.15 8.73
C PHE A 186 -4.50 -28.64 9.82
N LEU A 187 -5.74 -28.14 9.85
CA LEU A 187 -6.74 -28.60 10.82
C LEU A 187 -7.13 -30.06 10.59
N VAL A 188 -7.20 -30.51 9.33
CA VAL A 188 -7.43 -31.93 9.00
C VAL A 188 -6.23 -32.78 9.42
N ALA A 189 -5.00 -32.30 9.19
CA ALA A 189 -3.77 -32.97 9.59
C ALA A 189 -3.70 -33.14 11.11
N ILE A 190 -4.07 -32.13 11.90
CA ILE A 190 -4.15 -32.22 13.37
C ILE A 190 -5.21 -33.25 13.79
N ALA A 191 -6.39 -33.24 13.15
CA ALA A 191 -7.43 -34.21 13.46
C ALA A 191 -6.92 -35.64 13.24
N LEU A 192 -6.27 -35.91 12.10
CA LEU A 192 -5.67 -37.21 11.78
C LEU A 192 -4.51 -37.56 12.72
N ALA A 193 -3.64 -36.62 13.04
CA ALA A 193 -2.54 -36.81 13.99
C ALA A 193 -3.06 -37.20 15.38
N SER A 194 -4.21 -36.66 15.80
CA SER A 194 -4.84 -37.04 17.08
C SER A 194 -5.20 -38.52 17.12
N TRP A 195 -5.64 -39.11 16.00
CA TRP A 195 -5.95 -40.54 15.92
C TRP A 195 -4.69 -41.40 15.99
N MET A 196 -3.57 -40.91 15.47
CA MET A 196 -2.29 -41.62 15.52
C MET A 196 -1.67 -41.58 16.92
N VAL A 197 -1.65 -40.40 17.56
CA VAL A 197 -0.97 -40.21 18.86
C VAL A 197 -1.83 -40.73 20.03
N LEU A 198 -3.15 -40.53 19.99
CA LEU A 198 -4.07 -40.90 21.06
C LEU A 198 -4.81 -42.22 20.78
N ALA A 199 -4.22 -43.12 19.97
CA ALA A 199 -4.83 -44.41 19.62
C ALA A 199 -5.32 -45.20 20.85
N ARG A 200 -4.66 -45.02 22.01
CA ARG A 200 -5.02 -45.66 23.28
C ARG A 200 -6.27 -45.07 23.97
N SER A 201 -6.66 -43.83 23.65
CA SER A 201 -7.83 -43.14 24.24
C SER A 201 -8.75 -42.61 23.13
N MET A 202 -9.72 -43.44 22.71
CA MET A 202 -10.68 -43.10 21.65
C MET A 202 -11.50 -41.84 21.97
N ILE A 203 -11.82 -41.61 23.25
CA ILE A 203 -12.61 -40.46 23.69
C ILE A 203 -11.83 -39.16 23.46
N ALA A 204 -10.53 -39.14 23.78
CA ALA A 204 -9.70 -37.95 23.60
C ALA A 204 -9.53 -37.60 22.11
N SER A 205 -9.31 -38.59 21.24
CA SER A 205 -9.19 -38.36 19.80
C SER A 205 -10.51 -37.89 19.16
N ALA A 206 -11.65 -38.42 19.61
CA ALA A 206 -12.97 -37.97 19.16
C ALA A 206 -13.23 -36.50 19.52
N VAL A 207 -12.91 -36.07 20.74
CA VAL A 207 -13.07 -34.66 21.17
C VAL A 207 -12.20 -33.73 20.32
N VAL A 208 -10.93 -34.07 20.11
CA VAL A 208 -10.02 -33.25 19.27
C VAL A 208 -10.53 -33.14 17.84
N SER A 209 -11.02 -34.25 17.26
CA SER A 209 -11.59 -34.25 15.91
C SER A 209 -12.84 -33.37 15.79
N VAL A 210 -13.72 -33.39 16.80
CA VAL A 210 -14.91 -32.52 16.85
C VAL A 210 -14.52 -31.05 16.98
N LEU A 211 -13.52 -30.73 17.80
CA LEU A 211 -12.99 -29.37 17.92
C LEU A 211 -12.36 -28.88 16.61
N CYS A 212 -11.58 -29.73 15.92
CA CYS A 212 -11.02 -29.43 14.60
C CYS A 212 -12.10 -29.24 13.54
N ALA A 213 -13.14 -30.08 13.53
CA ALA A 213 -14.29 -29.94 12.63
C ALA A 213 -15.08 -28.65 12.90
N GLY A 214 -15.30 -28.31 14.18
CA GLY A 214 -15.91 -27.04 14.58
C GLY A 214 -15.08 -25.84 14.15
N GLY A 215 -13.75 -25.91 14.32
CA GLY A 215 -12.80 -24.90 13.86
C GLY A 215 -12.81 -24.73 12.34
N LEU A 216 -12.86 -25.84 11.58
CA LEU A 216 -12.98 -25.83 10.12
C LEU A 216 -14.29 -25.20 9.64
N LEU A 217 -15.40 -25.54 10.28
CA LEU A 217 -16.71 -24.97 9.95
C LEU A 217 -16.76 -23.48 10.27
N TYR A 218 -16.27 -23.08 11.45
CA TYR A 218 -16.17 -21.68 11.81
C TYR A 218 -15.29 -20.89 10.82
N TYR A 219 -14.12 -21.44 10.48
CA TYR A 219 -13.18 -20.84 9.54
C TYR A 219 -13.80 -20.69 8.14
N ASN A 220 -14.41 -21.75 7.60
CA ASN A 220 -15.02 -21.69 6.27
C ASN A 220 -16.29 -20.84 6.23
N LEU A 221 -17.13 -20.85 7.26
CA LEU A 221 -18.41 -20.14 7.23
C LEU A 221 -18.27 -18.65 7.55
N GLN A 222 -17.51 -18.27 8.59
CA GLN A 222 -17.39 -16.85 8.94
C GLN A 222 -16.37 -16.10 8.10
N ILE A 223 -15.20 -16.69 7.88
CA ILE A 223 -14.11 -16.00 7.18
C ILE A 223 -14.39 -16.06 5.67
N ALA A 224 -14.81 -17.18 5.08
CA ALA A 224 -15.11 -17.16 3.65
C ALA A 224 -16.32 -16.28 3.28
N SER A 225 -17.34 -16.18 4.14
CA SER A 225 -18.53 -15.35 3.83
C SER A 225 -18.24 -13.86 3.88
N ARG A 226 -17.56 -13.37 4.93
CA ARG A 226 -17.22 -11.95 5.07
C ARG A 226 -16.24 -11.47 3.99
N TRP A 227 -15.31 -12.32 3.58
CA TRP A 227 -14.27 -11.95 2.63
C TRP A 227 -14.72 -12.01 1.17
N ARG A 228 -15.69 -12.87 0.83
CA ARG A 228 -16.28 -12.92 -0.52
C ARG A 228 -16.92 -11.60 -0.94
N TYR A 229 -17.41 -10.79 0.02
CA TYR A 229 -17.95 -9.46 -0.25
C TYR A 229 -16.87 -8.40 -0.44
N LEU A 230 -15.71 -8.53 0.22
CA LEU A 230 -14.60 -7.59 0.11
C LEU A 230 -13.80 -7.77 -1.20
N VAL A 231 -13.61 -9.01 -1.65
CA VAL A 231 -12.86 -9.33 -2.88
C VAL A 231 -13.65 -9.01 -4.17
N LYS A 232 -14.99 -8.92 -4.10
CA LYS A 232 -15.83 -8.73 -5.30
C LYS A 232 -15.97 -7.26 -5.75
N VAL A 233 -15.29 -6.31 -5.11
CA VAL A 233 -15.54 -4.86 -5.33
C VAL A 233 -14.80 -4.25 -6.54
N SER A 234 -13.76 -4.87 -7.11
CA SER A 234 -12.91 -4.16 -8.10
C SER A 234 -13.26 -4.33 -9.57
N ILE A 235 -14.09 -5.32 -9.97
CA ILE A 235 -14.36 -5.56 -11.40
C ILE A 235 -15.28 -4.47 -12.01
N ASN A 236 -16.18 -3.87 -11.21
CA ASN A 236 -17.23 -3.01 -11.74
C ASN A 236 -16.91 -1.50 -11.78
N ARG A 237 -15.72 -1.07 -11.31
CA ARG A 237 -15.29 0.35 -11.37
C ARG A 237 -14.70 0.78 -12.71
N ARG A 238 -14.50 -0.15 -13.65
CA ARG A 238 -13.87 0.12 -14.95
C ARG A 238 -14.86 0.67 -16.02
N MET A 239 -16.13 0.90 -15.69
CA MET A 239 -17.16 1.37 -16.66
C MET A 239 -17.81 2.72 -16.37
N SER A 240 -17.34 3.49 -15.38
CA SER A 240 -17.98 4.78 -15.03
C SER A 240 -17.01 5.97 -15.11
N VAL A 241 -16.33 6.12 -16.24
CA VAL A 241 -15.79 7.43 -16.64
C VAL A 241 -16.36 7.72 -18.04
N PRO A 242 -17.46 8.48 -18.16
CA PRO A 242 -17.77 9.13 -19.42
C PRO A 242 -16.69 10.20 -19.65
N LEU A 243 -15.92 10.02 -20.72
CA LEU A 243 -15.03 11.06 -21.24
C LEU A 243 -15.90 12.27 -21.65
N PRO A 244 -15.58 13.49 -21.21
CA PRO A 244 -16.05 14.71 -21.87
C PRO A 244 -15.36 14.91 -23.22
#